data_AF-A0A497A973-F1
#
_entry.id   AF-A0A497A973-F1
#
_cell.length_a   1.000
_cell.length_b   1.000
_cell.length_c   1.000
_cell.angle_alpha   90.00
_cell.angle_beta   90.00
_cell.angle_gamma   90.00
#
_symmetry.space_group_name_H-M   'P 1'
#
loop_
_entity.id
_entity.type
_entity.pdbx_description
1 polymer ?
#
loop_
_entity_poly.entity_id
_entity_poly.type
_entity_poly.pdbx_seq_one_letter_code
_entity_poly.pdbx_strand_id
1 'polypeptide(L)'
;MRKKTYDEPIEVQKKRFGYFPQTFLWRGRRYDVHAVERCWTVSRGRLRRRVQRLCFRVRCAEGTFDLYQDLVGNTWHLEKVLTR
;
A
#
# COMPACT_ATOMS: atom_id res chain seq x y z
N MET A 1 -5.79 6.29 -19.24
CA MET A 1 -4.93 6.34 -18.03
C MET A 1 -4.01 5.12 -17.98
N ARG A 2 -2.70 5.31 -18.03
CA ARG A 2 -1.71 4.21 -18.03
C ARG A 2 -1.35 3.89 -16.57
N LYS A 3 -2.04 2.92 -15.96
CA LYS A 3 -1.68 2.40 -14.63
C LYS A 3 -0.36 1.65 -14.76
N LYS A 4 0.70 2.15 -14.12
CA LYS A 4 1.92 1.35 -13.91
C LYS A 4 1.70 0.51 -12.66
N THR A 5 1.76 -0.81 -12.83
CA THR A 5 1.82 -1.75 -11.72
C THR A 5 3.26 -1.85 -11.27
N TYR A 6 3.46 -1.76 -9.97
CA TYR A 6 4.72 -1.88 -9.26
C TYR A 6 4.60 -3.06 -8.29
N ASP A 7 5.74 -3.65 -7.93
CA ASP A 7 5.88 -4.64 -6.85
C ASP A 7 7.13 -4.30 -6.04
N GLU A 8 7.29 -3.00 -5.76
CA GLU A 8 8.50 -2.46 -5.18
C GLU A 8 8.36 -2.33 -3.66
N PRO A 9 9.38 -2.72 -2.88
CA PRO A 9 9.34 -2.60 -1.44
C PRO A 9 9.30 -1.13 -1.01
N ILE A 10 8.54 -0.87 0.05
CA ILE A 10 8.50 0.40 0.75
C ILE A 10 8.74 0.18 2.24
N GLU A 11 9.25 1.20 2.91
CA GLU A 11 9.37 1.21 4.37
C GLU A 11 8.21 2.02 4.95
N VAL A 12 7.34 1.41 5.74
CA VAL A 12 6.31 2.15 6.48
C VAL A 12 6.89 2.59 7.83
N GLN A 13 7.19 3.88 7.95
CA GLN A 13 7.81 4.46 9.14
C GLN A 13 6.81 4.71 10.27
N LYS A 14 5.57 5.05 9.92
CA LYS A 14 4.50 5.35 10.89
C LYS A 14 3.18 4.77 10.43
N LYS A 15 2.42 4.24 11.40
CA LYS A 15 1.06 3.78 11.20
C LYS A 15 0.11 4.51 12.15
N ARG A 16 -1.06 4.91 11.65
CA ARG A 16 -2.18 5.39 12.47
C ARG A 16 -2.96 4.18 12.99
N PHE A 17 -3.31 4.21 14.28
CA PHE A 17 -4.01 3.12 14.98
C PHE A 17 -3.33 1.74 14.89
N GLY A 18 -2.03 1.69 14.54
CA GLY A 18 -1.27 0.45 14.42
C GLY A 18 -1.35 -0.27 13.07
N TYR A 19 -2.21 0.16 12.13
CA TYR A 19 -2.40 -0.56 10.85
C TYR A 19 -2.49 0.33 9.61
N PHE A 20 -3.10 1.53 9.69
CA PHE A 20 -3.19 2.40 8.52
C PHE A 20 -1.84 3.11 8.27
N PRO A 21 -1.30 3.09 7.04
CA PRO A 21 -0.07 3.80 6.75
C PRO A 21 -0.25 5.31 6.95
N GLN A 22 0.65 5.93 7.71
CA GLN A 22 0.68 7.37 7.93
C GLN A 22 1.87 8.01 7.20
N THR A 23 3.00 7.32 7.14
CA THR A 23 4.18 7.74 6.40
C THR A 23 4.88 6.51 5.83
N PHE A 24 5.33 6.59 4.58
CA PHE A 24 6.23 5.59 4.00
C PHE A 24 7.41 6.22 3.24
N LEU A 25 8.49 5.45 3.09
CA LEU A 25 9.60 5.74 2.19
C LEU A 25 9.49 4.86 0.95
N TRP A 26 9.66 5.46 -0.21
CA TRP A 26 9.81 4.76 -1.48
C TRP A 26 10.95 5.38 -2.28
N ARG A 27 11.92 4.55 -2.67
CA ARG A 27 13.16 4.98 -3.37
C ARG A 27 13.88 6.14 -2.68
N GLY A 28 13.98 6.06 -1.35
CA GLY A 28 14.64 7.10 -0.52
C GLY A 28 13.83 8.38 -0.32
N ARG A 29 12.65 8.53 -0.96
CA ARG A 29 11.78 9.69 -0.77
C ARG A 29 10.68 9.40 0.24
N ARG A 30 10.41 10.37 1.10
CA ARG A 30 9.32 10.35 2.09
C ARG A 30 7.99 10.79 1.48
N TYR A 31 6.95 10.05 1.84
CA TYR A 31 5.56 10.34 1.48
C TYR A 31 4.71 10.33 2.75
N ASP A 32 4.05 11.46 3.00
CA ASP A 32 3.13 11.60 4.12
C ASP A 32 1.69 11.38 3.64
N VAL A 33 1.00 10.43 4.26
CA VAL A 33 -0.37 10.05 3.90
C VAL A 33 -1.35 11.01 4.54
N HIS A 34 -2.06 11.77 3.70
CA HIS A 34 -3.10 12.70 4.15
C HIS A 34 -4.44 11.99 4.36
N ALA A 35 -4.74 10.99 3.52
CA ALA A 35 -5.97 10.22 3.61
C ALA A 35 -5.75 8.78 3.14
N VAL A 36 -6.42 7.84 3.80
CA VAL A 36 -6.62 6.48 3.29
C VAL A 36 -8.01 6.46 2.67
N GLU A 37 -8.07 6.41 1.34
CA GLU A 37 -9.33 6.50 0.58
C GLU A 37 -10.03 5.16 0.45
N ARG A 38 -9.29 4.06 0.53
CA ARG A 38 -9.83 2.69 0.48
C ARG A 38 -8.93 1.72 1.22
N CYS A 39 -9.52 0.71 1.85
CA CYS A 39 -8.84 -0.44 2.44
C CYS A 39 -9.55 -1.71 1.99
N TRP A 40 -8.80 -2.74 1.56
CA TRP A 40 -9.36 -4.02 1.14
C TRP A 40 -8.37 -5.17 1.31
N THR A 41 -8.85 -6.40 1.34
CA THR A 41 -8.02 -7.60 1.43
C THR A 41 -7.98 -8.34 0.09
N VAL A 42 -6.84 -8.92 -0.25
CA VAL A 42 -6.70 -9.83 -1.39
C VAL A 42 -6.26 -11.20 -0.90
N SER A 43 -7.02 -12.22 -1.28
CA SER A 43 -6.71 -13.64 -1.06
C SER A 43 -6.21 -14.25 -2.37
N ARG A 44 -5.04 -14.90 -2.36
CA ARG A 44 -4.60 -15.75 -3.49
C ARG A 44 -4.58 -17.21 -3.03
N GLY A 45 -5.40 -18.04 -3.68
CA GLY A 45 -5.50 -19.47 -3.41
C GLY A 45 -6.88 -20.04 -3.74
N ARG A 46 -6.96 -21.35 -4.05
CA ARG A 46 -8.24 -22.04 -4.33
C ARG A 46 -9.13 -22.14 -3.08
N LEU A 47 -8.56 -22.11 -1.87
CA LEU A 47 -9.32 -21.94 -0.65
C LEU A 47 -9.50 -20.46 -0.34
N ARG A 48 -10.74 -19.97 -0.43
CA ARG A 48 -11.20 -18.59 -0.13
C ARG A 48 -10.85 -18.06 1.28
N ARG A 49 -10.09 -18.79 2.09
CA ARG A 49 -9.90 -18.52 3.54
C ARG A 49 -8.56 -17.89 3.92
N ARG A 50 -7.58 -17.76 3.02
CA ARG A 50 -6.28 -17.14 3.35
C ARG A 50 -6.11 -15.79 2.66
N VAL A 51 -6.38 -14.71 3.40
CA VAL A 51 -5.95 -13.37 2.99
C VAL A 51 -4.42 -13.34 2.99
N GLN A 52 -3.83 -12.88 1.89
CA GLN A 52 -2.38 -12.77 1.77
C GLN A 52 -1.92 -11.32 1.72
N ARG A 53 -2.79 -10.39 1.31
CA ARG A 53 -2.46 -8.97 1.23
C ARG A 53 -3.53 -8.11 1.87
N LEU A 54 -3.11 -7.14 2.65
CA LEU A 54 -3.93 -6.02 3.08
C LEU A 54 -3.55 -4.80 2.24
N CYS A 55 -4.49 -4.27 1.48
CA CYS A 55 -4.25 -3.23 0.48
C CYS A 55 -4.90 -1.91 0.90
N PHE A 56 -4.24 -0.82 0.54
CA PHE A 56 -4.65 0.54 0.89
C PHE A 56 -4.50 1.45 -0.31
N ARG A 57 -5.53 2.27 -0.57
CA ARG A 57 -5.39 3.43 -1.45
C ARG A 57 -5.14 4.64 -0.58
N VAL A 58 -4.01 5.29 -0.80
CA VAL A 58 -3.57 6.45 -0.01
C VAL A 58 -3.41 7.66 -0.90
N ARG A 59 -3.75 8.83 -0.37
CA ARG A 59 -3.50 10.12 -0.98
C ARG A 59 -2.39 10.85 -0.24
N CYS A 60 -1.36 11.22 -0.98
CA CYS A 60 -0.24 12.05 -0.55
C CYS A 60 -0.26 13.36 -1.36
N ALA A 61 0.62 14.31 -1.04
CA ALA A 61 0.76 15.55 -1.80
C ALA A 61 1.19 15.27 -3.26
N GLU A 62 2.01 14.24 -3.46
CA GLU A 62 2.56 13.83 -4.75
C GLU A 62 1.55 13.11 -5.65
N GLY A 63 0.45 12.61 -5.10
CA GLY A 63 -0.52 11.83 -5.86
C GLY A 63 -1.22 10.74 -5.05
N THR A 64 -1.85 9.81 -5.76
CA THR A 64 -2.57 8.69 -5.17
C THR A 64 -1.83 7.39 -5.44
N PHE A 65 -1.73 6.54 -4.43
CA PHE A 65 -0.95 5.30 -4.47
C PHE A 65 -1.79 4.14 -3.95
N ASP A 66 -1.68 2.99 -4.58
CA ASP A 66 -2.12 1.73 -3.99
C ASP A 66 -0.91 1.05 -3.35
N LEU A 67 -0.98 0.82 -2.04
CA LEU A 67 0.01 0.09 -1.25
C LEU A 67 -0.56 -1.27 -0.85
N TYR A 68 0.30 -2.24 -0.58
CA TYR A 68 -0.12 -3.45 0.10
C TYR A 68 0.89 -3.92 1.14
N GLN A 69 0.38 -4.50 2.22
CA GLN A 69 1.13 -5.30 3.17
C GLN A 69 0.96 -6.77 2.80
N ASP A 70 2.06 -7.45 2.51
CA ASP A 70 2.11 -8.91 2.48
C ASP A 70 2.05 -9.42 3.92
N LEU A 71 0.99 -10.16 4.26
CA LEU A 71 0.78 -10.68 5.61
C LEU A 71 1.59 -11.95 5.90
N VAL A 72 2.09 -12.64 4.88
CA VAL A 72 2.92 -13.83 5.03
C VAL A 72 4.37 -13.43 5.30
N GLY A 73 4.90 -12.52 4.49
CA GLY A 73 6.27 -12.01 4.65
C GLY A 73 6.38 -10.83 5.62
N ASN A 74 5.25 -10.26 6.06
CA ASN A 74 5.18 -9.01 6.82
C ASN A 74 5.94 -7.85 6.15
N THR A 75 5.86 -7.76 4.82
CA THR A 75 6.54 -6.71 4.03
C THR A 75 5.52 -5.74 3.45
N TRP A 76 5.96 -4.51 3.14
CA TRP A 76 5.14 -3.50 2.51
C TRP A 76 5.64 -3.19 1.12
N HIS A 77 4.71 -2.95 0.21
CA HIS A 77 5.00 -2.72 -1.20
C HIS A 77 4.11 -1.65 -1.79
N LEU A 78 4.62 -0.96 -2.79
CA LEU A 78 3.85 -0.10 -3.67
C LEU A 78 3.32 -0.93 -4.84
N GLU A 79 2.00 -0.96 -5.02
CA GLU A 79 1.34 -1.69 -6.10
C GLU A 79 1.10 -0.81 -7.32
N LYS A 80 0.61 0.41 -7.12
CA LYS A 80 0.23 1.31 -8.23
C LYS A 80 0.50 2.75 -7.88
N VAL A 81 1.00 3.51 -8.86
CA VAL A 81 0.92 4.97 -8.86
C VAL A 81 -0.27 5.36 -9.74
N LEU A 82 -1.20 6.11 -9.18
CA LEU A 82 -2.37 6.63 -9.86
C LEU A 82 -2.14 8.11 -10.13
N THR A 83 -1.63 8.43 -11.32
CA THR A 83 -1.61 9.80 -11.83
C THR A 83 -3.03 10.25 -12.12
N ARG A 84 -3.38 11.47 -11.65
CA ARG A 84 -4.59 12.17 -12.09
C ARG A 84 -4.52 12.49 -13.58
#